data_AF-A0A496XQC7-F1
#
_entry.id   AF-A0A496XQC7-F1
#
_cell.length_a   1.000
_cell.length_b   1.000
_cell.length_c   1.000
_cell.angle_alpha   90.00
_cell.angle_beta   90.00
_cell.angle_gamma   90.00
#
_symmetry.space_group_name_H-M   'P 1'
#
loop_
_entity.id
_entity.type
_entity.pdbx_description
1 polymer ?
#
loop_
_entity_poly.entity_id
_entity_poly.type
_entity_poly.pdbx_seq_one_letter_code
_entity_poly.pdbx_strand_id
1 'polypeptide(L)' 'MEIPQDDKQRSKLVKICRELDPFGPIPPESEKVLRNFGIEDFSDPFTITKELLKLLDLVDEKKH' A
#
# COMPACT_ATOMS: atom_id res chain seq x y z
N MET A 1 -17.92 18.47 -0.98
CA MET A 1 -16.52 18.09 -1.25
C MET A 1 -16.48 16.58 -1.40
N GLU A 2 -16.61 16.10 -2.62
CA GLU A 2 -16.39 14.69 -2.92
C GLU A 2 -14.87 14.47 -2.86
N ILE A 3 -14.40 13.78 -1.83
CA ILE A 3 -13.01 13.32 -1.79
C ILE A 3 -12.89 12.34 -2.96
N PRO A 4 -12.04 12.59 -3.97
CA PRO A 4 -11.84 11.65 -5.06
C PRO A 4 -11.52 10.28 -4.47
N GLN A 5 -12.09 9.20 -5.00
CA GLN A 5 -11.81 7.85 -4.50
C GLN A 5 -10.28 7.59 -4.42
N ASP A 6 -9.51 8.19 -5.32
CA ASP A 6 -8.05 8.19 -5.33
C ASP A 6 -7.40 8.82 -4.08
N ASP A 7 -7.92 9.91 -3.52
CA ASP A 7 -7.31 10.54 -2.33
C ASP A 7 -7.47 9.66 -1.07
N LYS A 8 -8.60 8.95 -0.95
CA LYS A 8 -8.79 7.98 0.14
C LYS A 8 -7.88 6.76 -0.02
N GLN A 9 -7.70 6.26 -1.25
CA GLN A 9 -6.80 5.14 -1.51
C GLN A 9 -5.34 5.53 -1.27
N ARG A 10 -4.92 6.69 -1.78
CA ARG A 10 -3.59 7.28 -1.53
C ARG A 10 -3.31 7.41 -0.06
N SER A 11 -4.24 7.98 0.72
CA SER A 11 -4.04 8.16 2.15
C SER A 11 -3.87 6.83 2.89
N LYS A 12 -4.57 5.77 2.47
CA LYS A 12 -4.40 4.42 3.05
C LYS A 12 -3.07 3.79 2.65
N LEU A 13 -2.65 3.97 1.40
CA LEU A 13 -1.40 3.43 0.88
C LEU A 13 -0.18 4.12 1.54
N VAL A 14 -0.21 5.45 1.66
CA VAL A 14 0.82 6.21 2.38
C VAL A 14 0.89 5.81 3.86
N LYS A 15 -0.27 5.57 4.49
CA LYS A 15 -0.31 5.14 5.89
C LYS A 15 0.37 3.78 6.06
N ILE A 16 0.03 2.79 5.23
CA ILE A 16 0.62 1.45 5.36
C ILE A 16 2.12 1.43 5.06
N CYS A 17 2.59 2.22 4.08
CA CYS A 17 4.02 2.36 3.81
C CYS A 17 4.82 2.97 4.97
N ARG A 18 4.17 3.74 5.87
CA ARG A 18 4.80 4.30 7.07
C ARG A 18 4.76 3.35 8.27
N GLU A 19 3.77 2.46 8.31
CA GLU A 19 3.56 1.51 9.41
C GLU A 19 4.29 0.19 9.19
N LEU A 20 4.56 -0.19 7.93
CA LEU A 20 5.30 -1.39 7.58
C LEU A 20 6.80 -1.21 7.81
N ASP A 21 7.38 -2.18 8.54
CA ASP A 21 8.82 -2.38 8.57
C ASP A 21 9.23 -3.24 7.35
N PRO A 22 10.04 -2.72 6.41
CA PRO A 22 10.47 -3.46 5.23
C PRO A 22 11.42 -4.63 5.55
N PHE A 23 11.91 -4.74 6.79
CA PHE A 23 12.77 -5.84 7.23
C PHE A 23 12.10 -6.75 8.26
N GLY A 24 10.90 -6.38 8.72
CA GLY A 24 10.15 -7.09 9.74
C GLY A 24 9.03 -7.97 9.15
N PRO A 25 8.48 -8.90 9.94
CA PRO A 25 7.27 -9.62 9.55
C PRO A 25 6.08 -8.66 9.44
N ILE A 26 5.20 -8.91 8.48
CA ILE A 26 4.00 -8.10 8.27
C ILE A 26 2.97 -8.36 9.37
N PRO A 27 2.45 -7.32 10.03
CA PRO A 27 1.40 -7.51 11.04
C PRO A 27 0.07 -7.91 10.36
N PRO A 28 -0.75 -8.78 10.99
CA PRO A 28 -1.99 -9.29 10.39
C PRO A 28 -2.98 -8.20 9.96
N GLU A 29 -3.00 -7.07 10.68
CA GLU A 29 -3.83 -5.91 10.33
C GLU A 29 -3.42 -5.28 8.99
N SER A 30 -2.13 -5.28 8.70
CA SER A 30 -1.58 -4.80 7.43
C SER A 30 -1.86 -5.76 6.29
N GLU A 31 -1.80 -7.08 6.50
CA GLU A 31 -2.13 -8.07 5.46
C GLU A 31 -3.53 -7.84 4.88
N LYS A 32 -4.52 -7.57 5.73
CA LYS A 32 -5.90 -7.32 5.27
C LYS A 32 -5.97 -6.09 4.35
N VAL A 33 -5.21 -5.05 4.67
CA VAL A 33 -5.15 -3.83 3.85
C VAL A 33 -4.42 -4.10 2.54
N LEU A 34 -3.29 -4.82 2.59
CA LEU A 34 -2.51 -5.21 1.41
C LEU A 34 -3.32 -6.07 0.43
N ARG A 35 -4.11 -7.02 0.94
CA ARG A 35 -5.05 -7.81 0.12
C ARG A 35 -6.09 -6.95 -0.59
N ASN A 36 -6.59 -5.88 0.05
CA ASN A 36 -7.51 -4.94 -0.60
C ASN A 36 -6.85 -4.16 -1.75
N PHE A 37 -5.52 -4.10 -1.77
CA PHE A 37 -4.72 -3.52 -2.86
C PHE A 37 -4.22 -4.58 -3.86
N GLY A 38 -4.61 -5.85 -3.71
CA GLY A 38 -4.22 -6.94 -4.61
C GLY A 38 -2.87 -7.60 -4.29
N ILE A 39 -2.26 -7.30 -3.15
CA ILE A 39 -1.04 -7.97 -2.69
C ILE A 39 -1.45 -9.19 -1.85
N GLU A 40 -1.15 -10.38 -2.35
CA GLU A 40 -1.53 -11.65 -1.71
C GLU A 40 -0.33 -12.46 -1.19
N ASP A 41 0.87 -12.14 -1.67
CA ASP A 41 2.10 -12.79 -1.25
C ASP A 41 2.77 -11.99 -0.14
N PHE A 42 2.85 -12.60 1.05
CA PHE A 42 3.45 -12.02 2.25
C PHE A 42 4.77 -12.71 2.65
N SER A 43 5.31 -13.56 1.78
CA SER A 43 6.50 -14.37 2.08
C SER A 43 7.80 -13.56 2.15
N ASP A 44 7.87 -12.45 1.40
CA ASP A 44 9.03 -11.57 1.34
C ASP A 44 8.67 -10.08 1.56
N PRO A 45 9.09 -9.49 2.70
CA PRO A 45 8.92 -8.06 3.01
C PRO A 45 9.41 -7.11 1.91
N PHE A 46 10.47 -7.47 1.19
CA PHE A 46 10.99 -6.64 0.10
C PHE A 46 10.05 -6.63 -1.11
N THR A 47 9.54 -7.81 -1.49
CA THR A 47 8.57 -7.95 -2.58
C THR A 47 7.31 -7.12 -2.30
N ILE A 48 6.81 -7.16 -1.07
CA ILE A 48 5.63 -6.37 -0.67
C ILE A 48 5.92 -4.86 -0.75
N THR A 49 7.08 -4.44 -0.24
CA THR A 49 7.50 -3.04 -0.32
C THR A 49 7.59 -2.55 -1.76
N LYS A 50 8.12 -3.38 -2.66
CA LYS A 50 8.21 -3.05 -4.09
C LYS A 50 6.84 -2.91 -4.75
N GLU A 51 5.90 -3.80 -4.44
CA GLU A 51 4.53 -3.70 -4.96
C GLU A 51 3.81 -2.45 -4.42
N LEU A 52 3.99 -2.13 -3.14
CA LEU A 52 3.46 -0.90 -2.54
C LEU A 52 3.99 0.37 -3.22
N LEU A 53 5.29 0.43 -3.52
CA LEU A 53 5.87 1.57 -4.23
C LEU A 53 5.28 1.75 -5.63
N LYS A 54 5.11 0.65 -6.39
CA LYS A 54 4.44 0.70 -7.70
C LYS A 54 3.01 1.21 -7.60
N LEU A 55 2.26 0.76 -6.59
CA LEU A 55 0.90 1.21 -6.36
C LEU A 55 0.85 2.70 -6.00
N LEU A 56 1.85 3.19 -5.27
CA LEU A 56 1.96 4.61 -4.93
C LEU A 56 2.21 5.45 -6.18
N ASP A 57 3.16 5.03 -7.01
CA ASP A 57 3.49 5.69 -8.28
C ASP A 57 2.26 5.76 -9.20
N LEU A 58 1.51 4.66 -9.35
CA LEU A 58 0.29 4.62 -10.16
C LEU A 58 -0.79 5.59 -9.68
N VAL A 59 -0.89 5.79 -8.36
CA VAL A 59 -1.88 6.71 -7.77
C VAL A 59 -1.43 8.17 -7.91
N ASP A 60 -0.13 8.46 -7.83
CA ASP A 60 0.41 9.80 -8.06
C ASP A 60 0.42 10.17 -9.57
N GLU A 61 0.67 9.22 -10.48
CA GLU A 61 0.57 9.44 -11.94
C GLU A 61 -0.85 9.79 -12.39
N LYS A 62 -1.89 9.18 -11.81
CA LYS A 62 -3.29 9.51 -12.11
C LYS A 62 -3.71 10.94 -11.73
N LYS A 63 -2.92 11.62 -10.89
CA LYS A 63 -3.18 13.00 -10.45
C LYS A 63 -2.58 14.05 -11.39
N HIS A 64 -1.75 13.65 -12.34
CA HIS A 64 -1.07 14.52 -13.29
C HIS A 64 -1.72 14.52 -14.67
#